data_AF-A0A972KUX9-F1
#
_entry.id   AF-A0A972KUX9-F1
#
_cell.length_a   1.000
_cell.length_b   1.000
_cell.length_c   1.000
_cell.angle_alpha   90.00
_cell.angle_beta   90.00
_cell.angle_gamma   90.00
#
_symmetry.space_group_name_H-M   'P 1'
#
loop_
_entity.id
_entity.type
_entity.pdbx_description
1 polymer ?
#
loop_
_entity_poly.entity_id
_entity_poly.type
_entity_poly.pdbx_seq_one_letter_code
_entity_poly.pdbx_strand_id
1 'polypeptide(L)'
;MKSKILTALLLTAVSLPAHTATVRMMGAGNVTCKEWTQLRTSVEYFSAGNWVLGFLSSTAWNTGKDILSAKKADTLFSAVDEFCSLQVDKSIADAAVELADQILDRMPSK
;
A
#
# COMPACT_ATOMS: atom_id res chain seq x y z
N MET A 1 38.13 -44.98 17.07
CA MET A 1 37.29 -44.10 17.92
C MET A 1 37.89 -42.70 17.88
N LYS A 2 37.09 -41.64 17.79
CA LYS A 2 37.44 -40.23 17.47
C LYS A 2 37.23 -39.92 15.99
N SER A 3 36.54 -38.81 15.70
CA SER A 3 36.18 -38.29 14.38
C SER A 3 34.84 -38.76 13.77
N LYS A 4 33.72 -38.54 14.48
CA LYS A 4 32.36 -38.39 13.86
C LYS A 4 31.42 -37.44 14.64
N ILE A 5 31.94 -36.49 15.43
CA ILE A 5 31.12 -35.59 16.26
C ILE A 5 31.45 -34.11 16.03
N LEU A 6 31.70 -33.70 14.78
CA LEU A 6 31.91 -32.27 14.47
C LEU A 6 31.03 -31.71 13.36
N THR A 7 30.16 -32.50 12.75
CA THR A 7 29.34 -32.05 11.60
C THR A 7 27.92 -31.63 11.99
N ALA A 8 27.50 -31.82 13.24
CA ALA A 8 26.12 -31.60 13.65
C ALA A 8 25.80 -30.18 14.19
N LEU A 9 26.79 -29.27 14.28
CA LEU A 9 26.63 -28.00 15.01
C LEU A 9 26.49 -26.73 14.14
N LEU A 10 26.28 -26.87 12.83
CA LEU A 10 26.23 -25.72 11.90
C LEU A 10 24.88 -25.53 11.18
N LEU A 11 23.76 -26.02 11.74
CA LEU A 11 22.43 -25.82 11.17
C LEU A 11 21.40 -25.18 12.12
N THR A 12 21.85 -24.47 13.16
CA THR A 12 21.00 -23.45 13.78
C THR A 12 21.08 -22.18 12.94
N ALA A 13 20.58 -22.24 11.71
CA ALA A 13 20.22 -21.06 10.96
C ALA A 13 19.18 -20.32 11.80
N VAL A 14 19.56 -19.18 12.36
CA VAL A 14 18.68 -18.30 13.09
C VAL A 14 17.60 -17.87 12.11
N SER A 15 16.41 -18.48 12.22
CA SER A 15 15.19 -17.99 11.61
C SER A 15 14.85 -16.68 12.32
N LEU A 16 15.54 -15.59 11.96
CA LEU A 16 15.11 -14.26 12.34
C LEU A 16 13.69 -14.14 11.77
N PRO A 17 12.68 -13.84 12.60
CA PRO A 17 11.39 -13.49 12.05
C PRO A 17 11.66 -12.33 11.10
N ALA A 18 11.28 -12.47 9.83
CA ALA A 18 11.25 -11.35 8.92
C ALA A 18 10.37 -10.31 9.63
N HIS A 19 11.00 -9.27 10.15
CA HIS A 19 10.30 -8.18 10.79
C HIS A 19 9.58 -7.49 9.64
N THR A 20 8.36 -7.92 9.34
CA THR A 20 7.49 -7.22 8.43
C THR A 20 7.34 -5.85 9.07
N ALA A 21 8.04 -4.85 8.54
CA ALA A 21 7.92 -3.50 9.03
C ALA A 21 6.44 -3.14 8.88
N THR A 22 5.70 -3.16 9.98
CA THR A 22 4.30 -2.77 9.98
C THR A 22 4.31 -1.25 9.91
N VAL A 23 4.31 -0.72 8.68
CA VAL A 23 4.17 0.72 8.47
C VAL A 23 2.80 1.10 9.02
N ARG A 24 2.80 1.84 10.14
CA ARG A 24 1.56 2.34 10.72
C ARG A 24 1.10 3.53 9.90
N MET A 25 0.08 3.31 9.08
CA MET A 25 -0.58 4.37 8.32
C MET A 25 -1.43 5.23 9.26
N MET A 26 -1.30 6.55 9.15
CA MET A 26 -2.00 7.53 9.99
C MET A 26 -2.97 8.36 9.15
N GLY A 27 -4.12 8.72 9.74
CA GLY A 27 -5.17 9.52 9.09
C GLY A 27 -6.39 8.67 8.69
N ALA A 28 -7.08 9.04 7.62
CA ALA A 28 -8.27 8.34 7.14
C ALA A 28 -7.96 6.96 6.53
N GLY A 29 -6.69 6.58 6.43
CA GLY A 29 -6.24 5.30 5.87
C GLY A 29 -6.84 4.05 6.51
N ASN A 30 -7.36 4.13 7.74
CA ASN A 30 -8.03 3.01 8.42
C ASN A 30 -9.50 2.81 8.02
N VAL A 31 -10.07 3.71 7.22
CA VAL A 31 -11.39 3.51 6.61
C VAL A 31 -11.32 2.23 5.78
N THR A 32 -12.26 1.33 6.00
CA THR A 32 -12.36 0.09 5.24
C THR A 32 -12.85 0.36 3.82
N CYS A 33 -12.54 -0.53 2.89
CA CYS A 33 -13.01 -0.46 1.51
C CYS A 33 -14.54 -0.54 1.43
N LYS A 34 -15.20 -1.26 2.35
CA LYS A 34 -16.64 -1.24 2.49
C LYS A 34 -17.18 0.15 2.87
N GLU A 35 -16.54 0.82 3.83
CA GLU A 35 -16.91 2.19 4.23
C GLU A 35 -16.61 3.20 3.12
N TRP A 36 -15.50 3.05 2.40
CA TRP A 36 -15.15 3.90 1.26
C TRP A 36 -16.25 3.96 0.21
N THR A 37 -16.79 2.82 -0.21
CA THR A 37 -17.85 2.77 -1.23
C THR A 37 -19.10 3.54 -0.76
N GLN A 38 -19.39 3.52 0.54
CA GLN A 38 -20.50 4.30 1.11
C GLN A 38 -20.15 5.79 1.10
N LEU A 39 -18.94 6.14 1.58
CA LEU A 39 -18.45 7.50 1.67
C LEU A 39 -18.41 8.20 0.30
N ARG A 40 -18.06 7.49 -0.77
CA ARG A 40 -17.99 8.03 -2.15
C ARG A 40 -19.26 8.72 -2.65
N THR A 41 -20.40 8.43 -2.03
CA THR A 41 -21.70 9.01 -2.37
C THR A 41 -22.16 10.11 -1.40
N SER A 42 -21.31 10.47 -0.44
CA SER A 42 -21.62 11.33 0.71
C SER A 42 -20.68 12.54 0.79
N VAL A 43 -20.98 13.50 1.67
CA VAL A 43 -20.10 14.68 1.88
C VAL A 43 -18.86 14.33 2.69
N GLU A 44 -18.93 13.27 3.49
CA GLU A 44 -17.88 12.70 4.32
C GLU A 44 -16.74 12.12 3.47
N TYR A 45 -17.00 11.89 2.18
CA TYR A 45 -16.02 11.57 1.15
C TYR A 45 -14.76 12.45 1.22
N PHE A 46 -14.94 13.74 1.51
CA PHE A 46 -13.87 14.72 1.44
C PHE A 46 -12.65 14.34 2.28
N SER A 47 -12.84 13.80 3.49
CA SER A 47 -11.72 13.44 4.37
C SER A 47 -10.93 12.26 3.82
N ALA A 48 -11.61 11.16 3.48
CA ALA A 48 -10.97 9.95 2.96
C ALA A 48 -10.34 10.20 1.57
N GLY A 49 -11.03 10.91 0.69
CA GLY A 49 -10.54 11.23 -0.64
C GLY A 49 -9.29 12.11 -0.61
N ASN A 50 -9.28 13.17 0.20
CA ASN A 50 -8.08 14.01 0.33
C ASN A 50 -6.92 13.27 0.98
N TRP A 51 -7.18 12.33 1.88
CA TRP A 51 -6.14 11.48 2.43
C TRP A 51 -5.46 10.62 1.34
N VAL A 52 -6.25 9.99 0.46
CA VAL A 52 -5.72 9.23 -0.69
C VAL A 52 -4.86 10.11 -1.61
N LEU A 53 -5.36 11.31 -1.95
CA LEU A 53 -4.60 12.26 -2.78
C LEU A 53 -3.30 12.70 -2.11
N GLY A 54 -3.33 12.95 -0.79
CA GLY A 54 -2.16 13.29 0.00
C GLY A 54 -1.12 12.17 0.03
N PHE A 55 -1.55 10.92 0.21
CA PHE A 55 -0.69 9.74 0.16
C PHE A 55 0.04 9.65 -1.19
N LEU A 56 -0.72 9.69 -2.29
CA LEU A 56 -0.16 9.61 -3.64
C LEU A 56 0.79 10.77 -3.96
N SER A 57 0.45 11.98 -3.51
CA SER A 57 1.31 13.16 -3.65
C SER A 57 2.62 13.00 -2.87
N SER A 58 2.57 12.43 -1.66
CA SER A 58 3.76 12.10 -0.88
C SER A 58 4.61 11.03 -1.57
N THR A 59 4.00 10.04 -2.21
CA THR A 59 4.73 9.03 -3.00
C THR A 59 5.44 9.68 -4.19
N ALA A 60 4.76 10.56 -4.92
CA ALA A 60 5.35 11.32 -6.02
C ALA A 60 6.57 12.13 -5.54
N TRP A 61 6.41 12.85 -4.42
CA TRP A 61 7.47 13.62 -3.80
C TRP A 61 8.66 12.77 -3.40
N ASN A 62 8.42 11.66 -2.69
CA ASN A 62 9.48 10.78 -2.17
C ASN A 62 10.25 10.04 -3.28
N THR A 63 9.57 9.67 -4.37
CA THR A 63 10.19 8.96 -5.49
C THR A 63 10.84 9.89 -6.52
N GLY A 64 10.52 11.19 -6.48
CA GLY A 64 10.93 12.16 -7.51
C GLY A 64 10.29 11.90 -8.89
N LYS A 65 9.25 11.07 -8.95
CA LYS A 65 8.50 10.75 -10.17
C LYS A 65 7.15 11.45 -10.13
N ASP A 66 6.80 12.18 -11.19
CA ASP A 66 5.47 12.79 -11.33
C ASP A 66 4.43 11.73 -11.73
N ILE A 67 4.07 10.86 -10.79
CA ILE A 67 3.09 9.78 -10.97
C ILE A 67 1.65 10.30 -11.13
N LEU A 68 1.42 11.58 -10.85
CA LEU A 68 0.09 12.22 -10.90
C LEU A 68 -0.11 13.10 -12.13
N SER A 69 0.92 13.25 -12.98
CA SER A 69 0.85 14.04 -14.20
C SER A 69 -0.38 13.68 -15.04
N ALA A 70 -1.16 14.70 -15.40
CA ALA A 70 -2.39 14.59 -16.19
C ALA A 70 -3.51 13.69 -15.61
N LYS A 71 -3.39 13.22 -14.35
CA LYS A 71 -4.44 12.43 -13.70
C LYS A 71 -5.44 13.34 -12.99
N LYS A 72 -6.73 13.05 -13.15
CA LYS A 72 -7.80 13.68 -12.37
C LYS A 72 -8.00 12.89 -11.08
N ALA A 73 -8.40 13.60 -10.01
CA ALA A 73 -8.71 12.97 -8.73
C ALA A 73 -9.75 11.85 -8.91
N ASP A 74 -10.84 12.09 -9.65
CA ASP A 74 -11.87 11.08 -9.91
C ASP A 74 -11.33 9.82 -10.59
N THR A 75 -10.35 9.92 -11.48
CA THR A 75 -9.72 8.75 -12.11
C THR A 75 -8.94 7.92 -11.10
N LEU A 76 -8.24 8.57 -10.17
CA LEU A 76 -7.53 7.89 -9.07
C LEU A 76 -8.54 7.21 -8.14
N PHE A 77 -9.63 7.90 -7.83
CA PHE A 77 -10.68 7.36 -6.98
C PHE A 77 -11.40 6.18 -7.62
N SER A 78 -11.64 6.20 -8.93
CA SER A 78 -12.19 5.03 -9.63
C SER A 78 -11.28 3.79 -9.54
N ALA A 79 -9.95 3.97 -9.52
CA ALA A 79 -9.04 2.84 -9.31
C ALA A 79 -9.09 2.32 -7.87
N VAL A 80 -9.26 3.22 -6.87
CA VAL A 80 -9.54 2.82 -5.48
C VAL A 80 -10.90 2.11 -5.38
N ASP A 81 -11.92 2.61 -6.09
CA ASP A 81 -13.25 2.00 -6.17
C ASP A 81 -13.16 0.56 -6.71
N GLU A 82 -12.38 0.33 -7.77
CA GLU A 82 -12.14 -1.00 -8.36
C GLU A 82 -11.50 -1.96 -7.34
N PHE A 83 -10.41 -1.55 -6.69
CA PHE A 83 -9.77 -2.35 -5.65
C PHE A 83 -10.75 -2.68 -4.51
N CYS A 84 -11.45 -1.67 -4.01
CA CYS A 84 -12.36 -1.84 -2.89
C CYS A 84 -13.61 -2.66 -3.21
N SER A 85 -14.02 -2.73 -4.49
CA SER A 85 -15.11 -3.62 -4.92
C SER A 85 -14.76 -5.11 -4.77
N LEU A 86 -13.46 -5.45 -4.84
CA LEU A 86 -12.95 -6.82 -4.76
C LEU A 86 -12.49 -7.18 -3.35
N GLN A 87 -12.06 -6.20 -2.55
CA GLN A 87 -11.37 -6.38 -1.28
C GLN A 87 -12.04 -5.58 -0.15
N VAL A 88 -13.29 -5.90 0.16
CA VAL A 88 -14.16 -5.09 1.04
C VAL A 88 -13.69 -4.97 2.50
N ASP A 89 -12.89 -5.92 2.97
CA ASP A 89 -12.33 -5.97 4.33
C ASP A 89 -10.97 -5.26 4.46
N LYS A 90 -10.35 -4.90 3.34
CA LYS A 90 -9.11 -4.11 3.32
C LYS A 90 -9.37 -2.66 3.63
N SER A 91 -8.31 -1.93 3.93
CA SER A 91 -8.36 -0.51 4.18
C SER A 91 -8.15 0.30 2.89
N ILE A 92 -8.58 1.57 2.88
CA ILE A 92 -8.23 2.48 1.78
C ILE A 92 -6.73 2.78 1.72
N ALA A 93 -5.99 2.57 2.82
CA ALA A 93 -4.54 2.63 2.79
C ALA A 93 -3.96 1.50 1.94
N ASP A 94 -4.47 0.28 2.07
CA ASP A 94 -4.07 -0.85 1.21
C ASP A 94 -4.37 -0.55 -0.26
N ALA A 95 -5.54 0.02 -0.54
CA ALA A 95 -5.93 0.41 -1.90
C ALA A 95 -5.04 1.53 -2.46
N ALA A 96 -4.67 2.51 -1.64
CA ALA A 96 -3.80 3.61 -2.06
C ALA A 96 -2.35 3.14 -2.30
N VAL A 97 -1.85 2.20 -1.50
CA VAL A 97 -0.56 1.53 -1.70
C VAL A 97 -0.57 0.75 -3.01
N GLU A 98 -1.56 -0.11 -3.22
CA GLU A 98 -1.70 -0.87 -4.47
C GLU A 98 -1.76 0.04 -5.70
N LEU A 99 -2.53 1.12 -5.63
CA LEU A 99 -2.60 2.09 -6.74
C LEU A 99 -1.24 2.77 -6.99
N ALA A 100 -0.52 3.15 -5.94
CA ALA A 100 0.80 3.75 -6.07
C ALA A 100 1.78 2.78 -6.74
N ASP A 101 1.81 1.53 -6.30
CA ASP A 101 2.67 0.47 -6.83
C ASP A 101 2.34 0.21 -8.31
N GLN A 102 1.05 0.07 -8.66
CA GLN A 102 0.62 -0.10 -10.05
C GLN A 102 1.04 1.07 -10.96
N ILE A 103 0.94 2.31 -10.48
CA ILE A 103 1.35 3.47 -11.28
C ILE A 103 2.88 3.45 -11.46
N LEU A 104 3.63 3.20 -10.39
CA LEU A 104 5.09 3.16 -10.41
C LEU A 104 5.64 2.08 -11.33
N ASP A 105 5.05 0.88 -11.29
CA ASP A 105 5.46 -0.26 -12.12
C ASP A 105 5.17 -0.06 -13.61
N ARG A 106 4.13 0.72 -13.94
CA ARG A 106 3.78 1.05 -15.32
C ARG A 106 4.60 2.19 -15.91
N MET A 107 5.45 2.86 -15.11
CA MET A 107 6.30 3.92 -15.64
C MET A 107 7.45 3.35 -16.48
N PRO A 108 7.74 3.93 -17.65
CA PRO A 108 8.91 3.54 -18.42
C PRO A 108 10.18 3.78 -17.60
N SER A 109 11.09 2.81 -17.65
CA SER A 109 12.46 3.00 -17.15
C SER A 109 13.12 4.10 -17.99
N LYS A 110 13.74 5.08 -17.32
CA LYS A 110 14.51 6.13 -17.99
C LYS A 110 15.75 5.57 -18.66
#